data_AF-A0A7V6YV59-F1
#
_entry.id   AF-A0A7V6YV59-F1
#
_cell.length_a   1.000
_cell.length_b   1.000
_cell.length_c   1.000
_cell.angle_alpha   90.00
_cell.angle_beta   90.00
_cell.angle_gamma   90.00
#
_symmetry.space_group_name_H-M   'P 1'
#
loop_
_entity.id
_entity.type
_entity.pdbx_description
1 polymer ?
#
loop_
_entity_poly.entity_id
_entity_poly.type
_entity_poly.pdbx_seq_one_letter_code
_entity_poly.pdbx_strand_id
1 'polypeptide(L)' 'MARRVVVTKAKSADHELLQVIVIYEEGVNKQIVKAENPFTKRHDVLYQSSNGYEFK' A
#
# COMPACT_ATOMS: atom_id res chain seq x y z
N MET A 1 -10.62 -15.59 -15.55
CA MET A 1 -10.59 -14.93 -14.22
C MET A 1 -9.15 -14.82 -13.74
N ALA A 2 -8.46 -13.74 -14.08
CA ALA A 2 -7.12 -13.45 -13.55
C ALA A 2 -7.25 -12.37 -12.46
N ARG A 3 -7.24 -12.78 -11.19
CA ARG A 3 -7.20 -11.84 -10.06
C ARG A 3 -5.77 -11.37 -9.89
N ARG A 4 -5.51 -10.07 -9.96
CA ARG A 4 -4.19 -9.51 -9.64
C ARG A 4 -4.19 -9.12 -8.18
N VAL A 5 -3.30 -9.71 -7.39
CA VAL A 5 -3.11 -9.34 -5.97
C VAL A 5 -1.87 -8.47 -5.85
N VAL A 6 -2.00 -7.34 -5.16
CA VAL A 6 -0.89 -6.46 -4.81
C VAL A 6 -0.82 -6.37 -3.30
N VAL A 7 0.36 -6.64 -2.75
CA VAL A 7 0.61 -6.54 -1.31
C VAL A 7 1.54 -5.35 -1.07
N THR A 8 1.09 -4.42 -0.24
CA THR A 8 1.89 -3.29 0.23
C THR A 8 2.21 -3.50 1.69
N LYS A 9 3.51 -3.46 2.04
CA LYS A 9 4.00 -3.59 3.41
C LYS A 9 4.72 -2.31 3.82
N ALA A 10 4.50 -1.89 5.05
CA ALA A 10 5.14 -0.75 5.69
C ALA A 10 5.35 -1.05 7.19
N LYS A 11 6.06 -0.17 7.88
CA LYS A 11 6.17 -0.20 9.35
C LYS A 11 5.68 1.12 9.94
N SER A 12 4.98 1.07 11.08
CA SER A 12 4.69 2.26 11.87
C SER A 12 5.96 2.75 12.60
N ALA A 13 5.90 3.96 13.18
CA ALA A 13 6.97 4.48 14.04
C ALA A 13 7.26 3.56 15.26
N ASP A 14 6.23 2.85 15.74
CA ASP A 14 6.33 1.87 16.83
C ASP A 14 6.81 0.48 16.36
N HIS A 15 7.33 0.38 15.12
CA HIS A 15 7.79 -0.85 14.48
C HIS A 15 6.72 -1.93 14.26
N GLU A 16 5.44 -1.58 14.31
CA GLU A 16 4.37 -2.51 13.98
C GLU A 16 4.27 -2.75 12.47
N LEU A 17 3.93 -3.98 12.07
CA LEU A 17 3.74 -4.32 10.68
C LEU A 17 2.40 -3.76 10.17
N LEU A 18 2.46 -2.86 9.19
CA LEU A 18 1.29 -2.40 8.46
C LEU A 18 1.25 -3.09 7.09
N GLN A 19 0.21 -3.87 6.84
CA GLN A 19 0.05 -4.59 5.58
C GLN A 19 -1.32 -4.32 4.97
N VAL A 20 -1.32 -3.87 3.71
CA VAL A 20 -2.54 -3.73 2.90
C VAL A 20 -2.46 -4.69 1.73
N ILE A 21 -3.51 -5.49 1.57
CA ILE A 21 -3.68 -6.43 0.46
C ILE A 21 -4.78 -5.88 -0.44
N VAL A 22 -4.44 -5.64 -1.70
CA VAL A 22 -5.36 -5.13 -2.71
C VAL A 22 -5.61 -6.22 -3.74
N ILE A 23 -6.87 -6.61 -3.91
CA ILE A 23 -7.30 -7.60 -4.90
C ILE A 23 -7.99 -6.86 -6.03
N TYR A 24 -7.40 -6.89 -7.22
CA TYR A 24 -8.00 -6.31 -8.42
C TYR A 24 -8.84 -7.38 -9.12
N GLU A 25 -10.14 -7.10 -9.23
CA GLU A 25 -11.09 -7.88 -10.01
C GLU A 25 -11.35 -7.23 -11.38
N GLU A 26 -11.82 -8.03 -12.33
CA GLU A 26 -12.12 -7.60 -13.69
C GLU A 26 -13.24 -6.52 -13.66
N GLY A 27 -13.01 -5.36 -14.28
CA GLY A 27 -13.95 -4.24 -14.29
C GLY A 27 -13.68 -3.14 -13.25
N VAL A 28 -12.70 -3.30 -12.35
CA VAL A 28 -12.36 -2.26 -11.36
C VAL A 28 -11.28 -1.30 -11.89
N ASN A 29 -11.55 0.02 -11.83
CA ASN A 29 -10.61 1.05 -12.29
C ASN A 29 -9.44 1.22 -11.31
N LYS A 30 -8.20 1.13 -11.82
CA LYS A 30 -6.94 1.32 -11.07
C LYS A 30 -6.87 2.65 -10.31
N GLN A 31 -7.45 3.73 -10.84
CA GLN A 31 -7.44 5.05 -10.20
C GLN A 31 -8.30 5.08 -8.93
N ILE A 32 -9.45 4.40 -8.93
CA ILE A 32 -10.34 4.31 -7.76
C ILE A 32 -9.63 3.57 -6.64
N VAL A 33 -9.03 2.42 -6.97
CA VAL A 33 -8.24 1.64 -6.01
C VAL A 33 -7.08 2.45 -5.43
N LYS A 34 -6.42 3.28 -6.25
CA LYS A 34 -5.35 4.18 -5.80
C LYS A 34 -5.88 5.32 -4.92
N ALA A 35 -7.12 5.76 -5.07
CA ALA A 35 -7.72 6.79 -4.20
C ALA A 35 -8.16 6.22 -2.84
N GLU A 36 -8.65 4.98 -2.84
CA GLU A 36 -9.12 4.27 -1.64
C GLU A 36 -7.97 3.67 -0.81
N ASN A 37 -6.80 3.48 -1.41
CA ASN A 37 -5.66 2.95 -0.70
C ASN A 37 -5.24 3.90 0.44
N PRO A 38 -5.26 3.49 1.71
CA PRO A 38 -4.82 4.35 2.79
C PRO A 38 -3.34 4.76 2.60
N PHE A 39 -2.47 3.88 2.12
CA PHE A 39 -1.05 4.20 1.89
C PHE A 39 -0.75 5.23 0.80
N THR A 40 -1.72 5.64 -0.01
CA THR A 40 -1.51 6.75 -0.96
C THR A 40 -1.69 8.11 -0.31
N LYS A 41 -2.37 8.20 0.83
CA LYS A 41 -2.49 9.41 1.64
C LYS A 41 -1.19 9.61 2.46
N ARG A 42 -0.88 10.86 2.82
CA ARG A 42 0.24 11.16 3.74
C ARG A 42 -0.14 10.62 5.11
N HIS A 43 0.69 9.75 5.66
CA HIS A 43 0.51 9.08 6.94
C HIS A 43 1.88 8.89 7.54
N ASP A 44 2.00 9.02 8.87
CA ASP A 44 3.22 8.80 9.65
C ASP A 44 3.72 7.33 9.58
N VAL A 45 4.12 6.88 8.39
CA VAL A 45 4.52 5.51 8.09
C VAL A 45 5.86 5.48 7.38
N LEU A 46 6.66 4.48 7.74
CA LEU A 46 7.93 4.19 7.11
C LEU A 46 7.71 3.24 5.93
N TYR A 47 8.00 3.70 4.72
CA TYR A 47 7.95 2.88 3.51
C TYR A 47 9.35 2.50 3.06
N GLN A 48 9.48 1.30 2.48
CA GLN A 48 10.76 0.78 2.00
C GLN A 48 11.14 1.44 0.67
N SER A 49 12.25 2.16 0.67
CA SER A 49 12.89 2.81 -0.49
C SER A 49 14.19 2.08 -0.84
N SER A 50 14.77 2.38 -2.01
CA SER A 50 15.98 1.73 -2.54
C SER A 50 17.20 1.79 -1.60
N ASN A 51 17.25 2.76 -0.67
CA ASN A 51 18.35 2.95 0.28
C ASN A 51 17.91 2.92 1.77
N GLY A 52 16.74 2.38 2.10
CA GLY A 52 16.30 2.27 3.50
C GLY A 52 14.81 2.49 3.68
N TYR A 53 14.43 3.08 4.82
CA TYR A 53 13.05 3.45 5.10
C TYR A 53 12.91 4.97 5.03
N GLU A 54 11.94 5.45 4.26
CA GLU A 54 11.60 6.86 4.14
C GLU A 54 10.24 7.13 4.82
N PHE A 55 10.07 8.35 5.34
CA PHE A 55 8.85 8.77 6.03
C PHE A 55 7.89 9.44 5.05
N LYS A 56 6.61 9.10 5.11
CA LYS A 56 5.57 9.63 4.22
C LYS A 56 4.59 10.55 4.94
#